data_AF-A0A4Y2B191-F1
#
_entry.id   AF-A0A4Y2B191-F1
#
_cell.length_a   1.000
_cell.length_b   1.000
_cell.length_c   1.000
_cell.angle_alpha   90.00
_cell.angle_beta   90.00
_cell.angle_gamma   90.00
#
_symmetry.space_group_name_H-M   'P 1'
#
loop_
_entity.id
_entity.type
_entity.pdbx_description
1 polymer ?
#
loop_
_entity_poly.entity_id
_entity_poly.type
_entity_poly.pdbx_seq_one_letter_code
_entity_poly.pdbx_strand_id
1 'polypeptide(L)'
;MLLFPPLDEWQDEVKKTLDPAVLPAFLGGTKTDPDGNPKCHTMINWESKIDPSFHLNQDMLQGTEEDESMKTTTVQQRSVFQLPVEVKKSGAVLKWVFKTKDYNIRFGVFYKKDEKSKQEEILPVDNVDCQVIPEENEFICEKIGICK
;
A
#
# COMPACT_ATOMS: atom_id res chain seq x y z
N MET A 1 -1.28 -22.17 -1.39
CA MET A 1 0.12 -21.90 -1.04
C MET A 1 0.84 -21.66 -2.36
N LEU A 2 0.96 -20.39 -2.78
CA LEU A 2 1.74 -20.06 -3.96
C LEU A 2 3.20 -20.17 -3.53
N LEU A 3 3.85 -21.23 -3.96
CA LEU A 3 5.29 -21.43 -3.79
C LEU A 3 5.96 -20.38 -4.67
N PHE A 4 6.40 -19.28 -4.09
CA PHE A 4 7.44 -18.48 -4.71
C PHE A 4 8.67 -19.38 -4.83
N PRO A 5 9.28 -19.54 -6.01
CA PRO A 5 10.55 -20.24 -6.12
C PRO A 5 11.57 -19.57 -5.19
N PRO A 6 12.55 -20.31 -4.65
CA PRO A 6 13.60 -19.71 -3.85
C PRO A 6 14.25 -18.55 -4.62
N LEU A 7 14.67 -17.52 -3.89
CA LEU A 7 15.13 -16.21 -4.39
C LEU A 7 16.26 -16.29 -5.44
N ASP A 8 16.83 -17.47 -5.67
CA ASP A 8 18.09 -17.69 -6.37
C ASP A 8 17.97 -18.37 -7.75
N GLU A 9 16.78 -18.78 -8.21
CA GLU A 9 16.64 -19.48 -9.51
C GLU A 9 15.86 -18.72 -10.60
N TRP A 10 15.27 -17.56 -10.27
CA TRP A 10 14.46 -16.81 -11.23
C TRP A 10 15.28 -16.26 -12.41
N GLN A 11 16.54 -15.91 -12.18
CA GLN A 11 17.42 -15.39 -13.22
C GLN A 11 17.73 -16.44 -14.29
N ASP A 12 17.88 -17.71 -13.88
CA ASP A 12 18.14 -18.80 -14.81
C ASP A 12 16.91 -19.16 -15.65
N GLU A 13 15.71 -19.01 -15.10
CA GLU A 13 14.46 -19.14 -15.87
C GLU A 13 14.30 -18.01 -16.89
N VAL A 14 14.65 -16.77 -16.52
CA VAL A 14 14.62 -15.62 -17.43
C VAL A 14 15.59 -15.82 -18.61
N LYS A 15 16.81 -16.32 -18.36
CA LYS A 15 17.80 -16.62 -19.42
C LYS A 15 17.34 -17.68 -20.42
N LYS A 16 16.40 -18.58 -20.07
CA LYS A 16 15.85 -19.57 -21.01
C LYS A 16 14.98 -18.92 -22.09
N THR A 17 14.42 -17.74 -21.80
CA THR A 17 13.46 -17.06 -22.68
C THR A 17 14.04 -15.80 -23.33
N LEU A 18 15.02 -15.16 -22.70
CA LEU A 18 15.65 -13.93 -23.16
C LEU A 18 17.14 -14.12 -23.41
N ASP A 19 17.63 -13.54 -24.51
CA ASP A 19 19.06 -13.50 -24.81
C ASP A 19 19.83 -12.73 -23.71
N PRO A 20 20.85 -13.33 -23.08
CA PRO A 20 21.67 -12.65 -22.08
C PRO A 20 22.24 -11.31 -22.53
N ALA A 21 22.51 -11.13 -23.83
CA ALA A 21 23.07 -9.89 -24.38
C ALA A 21 22.10 -8.70 -24.33
N VAL A 22 20.79 -8.95 -24.27
CA VAL A 22 19.77 -7.88 -24.15
C VAL A 22 19.32 -7.65 -22.72
N LEU A 23 19.62 -8.59 -21.81
CA LEU A 23 19.19 -8.55 -20.42
C LEU A 23 20.22 -7.79 -19.56
N PRO A 24 19.80 -6.77 -18.77
CA PRO A 24 20.67 -6.10 -17.81
C PRO A 24 21.39 -7.08 -16.88
N ALA A 25 22.64 -6.78 -16.56
CA ALA A 25 23.47 -7.65 -15.74
C ALA A 25 22.92 -7.84 -14.32
N PHE A 26 22.22 -6.84 -13.76
CA PHE A 26 21.56 -7.00 -12.46
C PHE A 26 20.41 -8.04 -12.45
N LEU A 27 19.82 -8.35 -13.63
CA LEU A 27 18.81 -9.38 -13.81
C LEU A 27 19.40 -10.74 -14.20
N GLY A 28 20.72 -10.87 -14.19
CA GLY A 28 21.44 -12.09 -14.58
C GLY A 28 21.87 -12.14 -16.05
N GLY A 29 21.73 -11.06 -16.81
CA GLY A 29 22.25 -10.98 -18.19
C GLY A 29 23.70 -10.49 -18.27
N THR A 30 24.08 -9.97 -19.43
CA THR A 30 25.42 -9.37 -19.67
C THR A 30 25.36 -7.92 -20.15
N LYS A 31 24.17 -7.35 -20.31
CA LYS A 31 24.02 -5.97 -20.77
C LYS A 31 24.38 -5.00 -19.64
N THR A 32 25.20 -4.01 -19.97
CA THR A 32 25.53 -2.88 -19.11
C THR A 32 25.34 -1.59 -19.88
N ASP A 33 25.25 -0.46 -19.17
CA ASP A 33 25.39 0.85 -19.79
C ASP A 33 26.79 1.06 -20.39
N PRO A 34 27.00 2.09 -21.24
CA PRO A 34 28.31 2.41 -21.80
C PRO A 34 29.40 2.70 -20.76
N ASP A 35 29.03 3.11 -19.54
CA ASP A 35 29.91 3.32 -18.39
C ASP A 35 30.18 2.04 -17.57
N GLY A 36 29.60 0.91 -17.99
CA GLY A 36 29.70 -0.38 -17.30
C GLY A 36 28.64 -0.59 -16.21
N ASN A 37 27.66 0.29 -16.04
CA ASN A 37 26.67 0.15 -14.98
C ASN A 37 25.75 -1.07 -15.23
N PRO A 38 25.72 -2.06 -14.32
CA PRO A 38 24.93 -3.29 -14.49
C PRO A 38 23.43 -3.08 -14.35
N LYS A 39 23.00 -1.93 -13.84
CA LYS A 39 21.59 -1.55 -13.68
C LYS A 39 20.98 -0.95 -14.93
N CYS A 40 21.76 -0.60 -15.95
CA CYS A 40 21.26 -0.02 -17.19
C CYS A 40 20.36 1.22 -16.99
N HIS A 41 20.81 2.22 -16.22
CA HIS A 41 20.05 3.46 -15.94
C HIS A 41 19.72 4.27 -17.20
N THR A 42 20.46 4.08 -18.31
CA THR A 42 20.11 4.74 -19.58
C THR A 42 18.83 4.16 -20.20
N MET A 43 18.43 2.95 -19.81
CA MET A 43 17.25 2.25 -20.34
C MET A 43 16.15 2.05 -19.29
N ILE A 44 16.53 1.90 -18.01
CA ILE A 44 15.62 1.61 -16.91
C ILE A 44 15.62 2.80 -15.95
N ASN A 45 14.43 3.35 -15.73
CA ASN A 45 14.24 4.33 -14.67
C ASN A 45 14.04 3.59 -13.34
N TRP A 46 14.98 3.76 -12.42
CA TRP A 46 15.09 3.01 -11.16
C TRP A 46 14.44 3.69 -9.96
N GLU A 47 13.50 4.61 -10.23
CA GLU A 47 12.87 5.49 -9.25
C GLU A 47 13.80 6.65 -8.85
N SER A 48 13.42 7.84 -9.28
CA SER A 48 13.86 9.09 -8.70
C SER A 48 12.74 9.64 -7.84
N LYS A 49 13.09 10.22 -6.68
CA LYS A 49 12.13 11.02 -5.92
C LYS A 49 11.55 12.07 -6.87
N ILE A 50 10.23 12.10 -6.99
CA ILE A 50 9.55 13.13 -7.77
C ILE A 50 9.84 14.47 -7.08
N ASP A 51 10.26 15.45 -7.85
CA ASP A 51 10.47 16.79 -7.31
C ASP A 51 9.12 17.33 -6.79
N PRO A 52 9.07 17.90 -5.57
CA PRO A 52 7.83 18.43 -5.01
C PRO A 52 7.09 19.43 -5.91
N SER A 53 7.79 20.09 -6.85
CA SER A 53 7.19 20.97 -7.85
C SER A 53 6.25 20.26 -8.84
N PHE A 54 6.38 18.94 -9.02
CA PHE A 54 5.46 18.13 -9.82
C PHE A 54 4.33 17.50 -9.01
N HIS A 55 4.27 17.72 -7.70
CA HIS A 55 3.16 17.24 -6.90
C HIS A 55 1.88 18.00 -7.27
N LEU A 56 0.75 17.31 -7.26
CA LEU A 56 -0.55 17.93 -7.43
C LEU A 56 -0.84 18.81 -6.20
N ASN A 57 -1.15 20.07 -6.43
CA ASN A 57 -1.58 20.98 -5.38
C ASN A 57 -3.06 20.76 -5.05
N GLN A 58 -3.47 21.12 -3.83
CA GLN A 58 -4.85 21.03 -3.32
C GLN A 58 -5.91 21.58 -4.29
N ASP A 59 -5.59 22.68 -4.99
CA ASP A 59 -6.50 23.31 -5.96
C ASP A 59 -6.70 22.47 -7.23
N MET A 60 -5.75 21.59 -7.55
CA MET A 60 -5.82 20.66 -8.69
C MET A 60 -6.56 19.36 -8.36
N LEU A 61 -6.87 19.12 -7.09
CA LEU A 61 -7.66 17.98 -6.60
C LEU A 61 -9.12 18.35 -6.33
N GLN A 62 -9.49 19.64 -6.37
CA GLN A 62 -10.88 20.09 -6.29
C GLN A 62 -11.66 19.55 -7.49
N GLY A 63 -12.37 18.44 -7.27
CA GLY A 63 -13.15 17.77 -8.33
C GLY A 63 -12.78 16.31 -8.57
N THR A 64 -11.88 15.70 -7.79
CA THR A 64 -11.84 14.23 -7.73
C THR A 64 -13.18 13.77 -7.17
N GLU A 65 -14.02 13.24 -8.05
CA GLU A 65 -15.37 12.77 -7.78
C GLU A 65 -15.37 11.93 -6.48
N GLU A 66 -16.35 12.18 -5.61
CA GLU A 66 -16.57 11.29 -4.48
C GLU A 66 -16.74 9.89 -5.04
N ASP A 67 -15.80 8.99 -4.73
CA ASP A 67 -15.89 7.59 -5.14
C ASP A 67 -17.25 7.08 -4.67
N GLU A 68 -18.14 6.76 -5.62
CA GLU A 68 -19.52 6.37 -5.34
C GLU A 68 -19.61 5.14 -4.41
N SER A 69 -18.51 4.39 -4.26
CA SER A 69 -18.41 3.26 -3.35
C SER A 69 -18.19 3.66 -1.88
N MET A 70 -17.80 4.92 -1.61
CA MET A 70 -17.59 5.41 -0.25
C MET A 70 -18.91 5.67 0.47
N LYS A 71 -18.92 5.38 1.77
CA LYS A 71 -20.06 5.63 2.64
C LYS A 71 -19.76 6.79 3.58
N THR A 72 -20.68 7.75 3.62
CA THR A 72 -20.58 8.90 4.51
C THR A 72 -21.19 8.58 5.88
N THR A 73 -20.48 8.96 6.95
CA THR A 73 -20.96 8.89 8.33
C THR A 73 -20.60 10.18 9.08
N THR A 74 -21.29 10.45 10.18
CA THR A 74 -21.00 11.59 11.05
C THR A 74 -20.46 11.10 12.39
N VAL A 75 -19.23 11.50 12.72
CA VAL A 75 -18.63 11.26 14.04
C VAL A 75 -18.88 12.50 14.90
N GLN A 76 -19.60 12.32 16.01
CA GLN A 76 -19.88 13.42 16.93
C GLN A 76 -18.61 13.84 17.68
N GLN A 77 -18.59 15.08 18.17
CA GLN A 77 -17.47 15.61 18.92
C GLN A 77 -17.16 14.72 20.14
N ARG A 78 -15.90 14.33 20.31
CA ARG A 78 -15.42 13.43 21.37
C ARG A 78 -16.08 12.04 21.38
N SER A 79 -16.69 11.61 20.28
CA SER A 79 -17.17 10.23 20.11
C SER A 79 -16.21 9.40 19.26
N VAL A 80 -16.44 8.09 19.24
CA VAL A 80 -15.68 7.14 18.44
C VAL A 80 -16.66 6.36 17.58
N PHE A 81 -16.35 6.25 16.29
CA PHE A 81 -17.05 5.37 15.36
C PHE A 81 -16.17 4.14 15.10
N GLN A 82 -16.75 2.94 15.19
CA GLN A 82 -16.04 1.68 14.96
C GLN A 82 -16.69 0.94 13.78
N LEU A 83 -15.86 0.44 12.87
CA LEU A 83 -16.31 -0.30 11.69
C LEU A 83 -15.72 -1.73 11.73
N PRO A 84 -16.43 -2.71 12.31
CA PRO A 84 -15.92 -4.07 12.39
C PRO A 84 -15.93 -4.76 11.03
N VAL A 85 -14.80 -5.37 10.68
CA VAL A 85 -14.57 -6.16 9.47
C VAL A 85 -14.17 -7.58 9.86
N GLU A 86 -14.98 -8.55 9.45
CA GLU A 86 -14.72 -9.98 9.70
C GLU A 86 -13.66 -10.52 8.74
N VAL A 87 -12.53 -10.95 9.28
CA VAL A 87 -11.43 -11.59 8.54
C VAL A 87 -11.67 -13.10 8.51
N LYS A 88 -12.17 -13.60 7.37
CA LYS A 88 -12.53 -15.03 7.20
C LYS A 88 -11.36 -15.93 6.83
N LYS A 89 -10.25 -15.36 6.37
CA LYS A 89 -9.07 -16.11 5.90
C LYS A 89 -7.79 -15.45 6.38
N SER A 90 -6.84 -16.27 6.82
CA SER A 90 -5.46 -15.87 7.08
C SER A 90 -4.81 -15.36 5.79
N GLY A 91 -4.06 -14.26 5.88
CA GLY A 91 -3.43 -13.60 4.74
C GLY A 91 -4.39 -12.74 3.91
N ALA A 92 -5.61 -12.48 4.39
CA ALA A 92 -6.50 -11.52 3.74
C ALA A 92 -5.96 -10.09 3.90
N VAL A 93 -6.23 -9.24 2.91
CA VAL A 93 -5.82 -7.83 2.94
C VAL A 93 -7.01 -7.00 3.42
N LEU A 94 -6.81 -6.29 4.53
CA LEU A 94 -7.70 -5.23 4.98
C LEU A 94 -7.23 -3.93 4.31
N LYS A 95 -8.06 -3.36 3.44
CA LYS A 95 -7.79 -2.08 2.79
C LYS A 95 -8.80 -1.05 3.26
N TRP A 96 -8.35 0.17 3.54
CA TRP A 96 -9.24 1.28 3.86
C TRP A 96 -8.86 2.51 3.05
N VAL A 97 -9.90 3.28 2.74
CA VAL A 97 -9.78 4.62 2.18
C VAL A 97 -10.81 5.49 2.90
N PHE A 98 -10.39 6.62 3.45
CA PHE A 98 -11.30 7.59 4.03
C PHE A 98 -10.80 9.02 3.88
N LYS A 99 -11.74 9.97 3.92
CA LYS A 99 -11.47 11.41 3.94
C LYS A 99 -12.42 12.08 4.91
N THR A 100 -12.01 13.21 5.44
CA THR A 100 -12.89 14.10 6.20
C THR A 100 -13.24 15.32 5.38
N LYS A 101 -14.32 16.01 5.77
CA LYS A 101 -14.76 17.21 5.07
C LYS A 101 -13.97 18.44 5.53
N ASP A 102 -13.98 18.70 6.84
CA ASP A 102 -13.55 20.00 7.38
C ASP A 102 -12.46 19.90 8.47
N TYR A 103 -12.28 18.73 9.10
CA TYR A 103 -11.39 18.57 10.27
C TYR A 103 -10.62 17.25 10.25
N ASN A 104 -9.44 17.24 10.87
CA ASN A 104 -8.68 16.01 11.10
C ASN A 104 -9.49 15.03 11.96
N ILE A 105 -9.21 13.75 11.80
CA ILE A 105 -9.78 12.68 12.61
C ILE A 105 -8.66 11.84 13.22
N ARG A 106 -8.92 11.23 14.38
CA ARG A 106 -8.04 10.21 14.94
C ARG A 106 -8.45 8.84 14.42
N PHE A 107 -7.51 8.11 13.84
CA PHE A 107 -7.74 6.80 13.25
C PHE A 107 -6.73 5.79 13.78
N GLY A 108 -7.17 4.55 13.95
CA GLY A 108 -6.33 3.41 14.33
C GLY A 108 -7.06 2.11 14.02
N VAL A 109 -6.33 1.00 14.03
CA VAL A 109 -6.85 -0.33 13.66
C VAL A 109 -6.53 -1.30 14.76
N PHE A 110 -7.53 -2.05 15.17
CA PHE A 110 -7.42 -3.03 16.23
C PHE A 110 -7.88 -4.40 15.76
N TYR A 111 -7.25 -5.44 16.28
CA TYR A 111 -7.63 -6.84 16.05
C TYR A 111 -8.18 -7.50 17.31
N LYS A 112 -9.15 -8.38 17.08
CA LYS A 112 -9.68 -9.31 18.07
C LYS A 112 -9.84 -10.68 17.44
N LYS A 113 -9.52 -11.73 18.18
CA LYS A 113 -9.76 -13.12 17.76
C LYS A 113 -11.25 -13.45 17.76
N ASP A 114 -11.96 -13.00 18.79
CA ASP A 114 -13.41 -13.10 18.97
C ASP A 114 -13.93 -11.89 19.77
N GLU A 115 -15.25 -11.70 19.88
CA GLU A 115 -15.83 -10.54 20.58
C GLU A 115 -15.39 -10.41 22.05
N LYS A 116 -15.09 -11.54 22.71
CA LYS A 116 -14.74 -11.62 24.14
C LYS A 116 -13.24 -11.48 24.39
N SER A 117 -12.43 -11.65 23.36
CA SER A 117 -10.97 -11.61 23.44
C SER A 117 -10.45 -10.20 23.69
N LYS A 118 -9.25 -10.14 24.27
CA LYS A 118 -8.53 -8.88 24.46
C LYS A 118 -8.21 -8.29 23.09
N GLN A 119 -8.39 -6.97 22.99
CA GLN A 119 -8.06 -6.21 21.80
C GLN A 119 -6.54 -6.03 21.68
N GLU A 120 -6.02 -6.28 20.49
CA GLU A 120 -4.64 -6.01 20.07
C GLU A 120 -4.64 -4.78 19.17
N GLU A 121 -3.70 -3.86 19.38
CA GLU A 121 -3.54 -2.67 18.55
C GLU A 121 -2.59 -3.00 17.39
N ILE A 122 -3.11 -2.94 16.16
CA ILE A 122 -2.33 -3.16 14.94
C ILE A 122 -1.74 -1.83 14.46
N LEU A 123 -2.59 -0.81 14.38
CA LEU A 123 -2.22 0.54 14.00
C LEU A 123 -2.56 1.48 15.16
N PRO A 124 -1.56 2.15 15.75
CA PRO A 124 -1.77 3.11 16.83
C PRO A 124 -2.74 4.23 16.44
N VAL A 125 -3.52 4.70 17.40
CA VAL A 125 -4.47 5.79 17.15
C VAL A 125 -3.77 7.15 17.08
N ASP A 126 -3.65 7.71 15.88
CA ASP A 126 -3.05 9.02 15.63
C ASP A 126 -3.95 9.96 14.81
N ASN A 127 -3.63 11.25 14.78
CA ASN A 127 -4.31 12.24 13.98
C ASN A 127 -3.93 12.08 12.50
N VAL A 128 -4.94 12.02 11.66
CA VAL A 128 -4.81 11.92 10.20
C VAL A 128 -5.36 13.20 9.57
N ASP A 129 -4.54 13.84 8.74
CA ASP A 129 -4.92 14.97 7.89
C ASP A 129 -5.34 14.42 6.52
N CYS A 130 -6.65 14.34 6.29
CA CYS A 130 -7.25 13.70 5.12
C CYS A 130 -8.39 14.53 4.51
N GLN A 131 -8.34 15.85 4.69
CA GLN A 131 -9.32 16.79 4.12
C GLN A 131 -9.08 17.01 2.62
N VAL A 132 -7.81 16.92 2.21
CA VAL A 132 -7.37 17.23 0.84
C VAL A 132 -7.12 15.96 0.04
N ILE A 133 -6.36 15.05 0.63
CA ILE A 133 -6.00 13.76 0.04
C ILE A 133 -6.62 12.69 0.93
N PRO A 134 -7.40 11.74 0.36
CA PRO A 134 -7.88 10.61 1.13
C PRO A 134 -6.72 9.84 1.75
N GLU A 135 -6.88 9.42 3.00
CA GLU A 135 -5.99 8.46 3.61
C GLU A 135 -6.29 7.09 3.03
N GLU A 136 -5.30 6.46 2.39
CA GLU A 136 -5.39 5.12 1.82
C GLU A 136 -4.25 4.26 2.36
N ASN A 137 -4.60 3.10 2.91
CA ASN A 137 -3.60 2.16 3.37
C ASN A 137 -4.15 0.73 3.40
N GLU A 138 -3.26 -0.24 3.58
CA GLU A 138 -3.60 -1.65 3.64
C GLU A 138 -2.82 -2.39 4.72
N PHE A 139 -3.40 -3.48 5.21
CA PHE A 139 -2.80 -4.34 6.21
C PHE A 139 -3.09 -5.81 5.91
N ILE A 140 -2.05 -6.65 5.97
CA ILE A 140 -2.19 -8.09 5.78
C ILE A 140 -2.61 -8.73 7.11
N CYS A 141 -3.84 -9.21 7.18
CA CYS A 141 -4.37 -9.91 8.32
C CYS A 141 -3.88 -11.36 8.36
N GLU A 142 -2.82 -11.63 9.13
CA GLU A 142 -2.27 -12.98 9.31
C GLU A 142 -3.18 -13.93 10.10
N LYS A 143 -4.19 -13.42 10.80
CA LYS A 143 -5.07 -14.20 11.68
C LYS A 143 -6.54 -13.96 11.34
N ILE A 144 -7.35 -15.03 11.43
CA ILE A 144 -8.80 -14.97 11.34
C ILE A 144 -9.36 -14.29 12.60
N GLY A 145 -10.36 -13.44 12.45
CA GLY A 145 -10.95 -12.69 13.57
C GLY A 145 -11.70 -11.46 13.09
N ILE A 146 -11.69 -10.39 13.89
CA ILE A 146 -12.37 -9.13 13.63
C ILE A 146 -11.35 -8.00 13.72
N CYS A 147 -11.22 -7.22 12.65
CA CYS A 147 -10.50 -5.95 12.67
C CYS A 147 -11.49 -4.80 12.81
N LYS A 148 -11.18 -3.74 13.57
CA LYS A 148 -12.06 -2.58 13.75
C LYS A 148 -11.34 -1.30 14.16
#